data_AF-A0A3M5W9Y1-F1
#
_entry.id   AF-A0A3M5W9Y1-F1
#
_cell.length_a   1.000
_cell.length_b   1.000
_cell.length_c   1.000
_cell.angle_alpha   90.00
_cell.angle_beta   90.00
_cell.angle_gamma   90.00
#
_symmetry.space_group_name_H-M   'P 1'
#
loop_
_entity.id
_entity.type
_entity.pdbx_description
1 polymer ?
#
loop_
_entity_poly.entity_id
_entity_poly.type
_entity_poly.pdbx_seq_one_letter_code
_entity_poly.pdbx_strand_id
1 'polypeptide(L)'
;MGASIAWLFGYRDAISMTTIGAGAVTYIVGPVTGAALGATSDVMALSIATGLIKAILVMVGTPMAARWMGLDNPRSAMVFGGLAGTVSGVTAGLAATDRRLVPYGALTATFHTGLGCLLGPSVLYFIVRAIVG
;
A
#
# COMPACT_ATOMS: atom_id res chain seq x y z
N MET A 1 -8.80 6.52 2.95
CA MET A 1 -9.51 5.46 3.71
C MET A 1 -8.75 5.00 4.95
N GLY A 2 -7.45 4.68 4.89
CA GLY A 2 -6.75 4.17 6.07
C GLY A 2 -6.77 5.13 7.27
N ALA A 3 -6.55 6.44 7.05
CA ALA A 3 -6.61 7.45 8.11
C ALA A 3 -8.00 7.56 8.76
N SER A 4 -9.09 7.48 7.99
CA SER A 4 -10.45 7.51 8.55
C SER A 4 -10.77 6.27 9.38
N ILE A 5 -10.23 5.11 9.02
CA ILE A 5 -10.35 3.90 9.84
C ILE A 5 -9.56 4.06 11.14
N ALA A 6 -8.32 4.57 11.08
CA ALA A 6 -7.53 4.85 12.29
C ALA A 6 -8.28 5.76 13.28
N TRP A 7 -9.00 6.77 12.77
CA TRP A 7 -9.85 7.64 13.58
C TRP A 7 -10.98 6.89 14.29
N LEU A 8 -11.64 5.95 13.60
CA LEU A 8 -12.69 5.11 14.18
C LEU A 8 -12.14 4.19 15.29
N PHE A 9 -10.89 3.75 15.17
CA PHE A 9 -10.19 2.96 16.18
C PHE A 9 -9.58 3.80 17.32
N GLY A 10 -9.86 5.11 17.36
CA GLY A 10 -9.48 6.00 18.47
C GLY A 10 -8.18 6.77 18.29
N TYR A 11 -7.46 6.62 17.17
CA TYR A 11 -6.30 7.45 16.87
C TYR A 11 -6.75 8.84 16.42
N ARG A 12 -6.42 9.86 17.20
CA ARG A 12 -6.87 11.25 16.96
C ARG A 12 -5.74 12.18 16.56
N ASP A 13 -4.48 11.78 16.70
CA ASP A 13 -3.34 12.60 16.30
C ASP A 13 -2.99 12.38 14.82
N ALA A 14 -2.60 13.47 14.16
CA ALA A 14 -2.31 13.47 12.73
C ALA A 14 -1.14 12.54 12.37
N ILE A 15 -0.13 12.41 13.24
CA ILE A 15 1.04 11.54 13.01
C ILE A 15 0.61 10.08 12.95
N SER A 16 -0.16 9.59 13.93
CA SER A 16 -0.60 8.20 13.99
C SER A 16 -1.59 7.88 12.89
N MET A 17 -2.58 8.77 12.65
CA MET A 17 -3.55 8.59 11.56
C MET A 17 -2.88 8.54 10.19
N THR A 18 -1.89 9.42 9.95
CA THR A 18 -1.12 9.44 8.70
C THR A 18 -0.27 8.20 8.56
N THR A 19 0.40 7.75 9.63
CA THR A 19 1.26 6.55 9.62
C THR A 19 0.45 5.29 9.32
N ILE A 20 -0.68 5.09 10.00
CA ILE A 20 -1.58 3.95 9.74
C ILE A 20 -2.20 4.06 8.34
N GLY A 21 -2.61 5.27 7.94
CA GLY A 21 -3.14 5.56 6.61
C GLY A 21 -2.13 5.23 5.49
N ALA A 22 -0.88 5.62 5.68
CA ALA A 22 0.26 5.30 4.83
C ALA A 22 0.53 3.78 4.79
N GLY A 23 0.40 3.09 5.92
CA GLY A 23 0.47 1.63 5.99
C GLY A 23 -0.59 0.93 5.15
N ALA A 24 -1.80 1.48 5.09
CA ALA A 24 -2.86 0.98 4.21
C ALA A 24 -2.54 1.16 2.72
N VAL A 25 -1.67 2.13 2.36
CA VAL A 25 -1.13 2.24 1.00
C VAL A 25 -0.16 1.09 0.75
N THR A 26 0.90 0.94 1.55
CA THR A 26 1.74 -0.27 1.52
C THR A 26 2.38 -0.49 2.89
N TYR A 27 2.76 -1.75 3.18
CA TYR A 27 3.48 -2.09 4.42
C TYR A 27 4.90 -1.48 4.50
N ILE A 28 5.38 -0.81 3.45
CA ILE A 28 6.64 -0.07 3.42
C ILE A 28 6.38 1.43 3.62
N VAL A 29 5.35 1.97 2.98
CA VAL A 29 5.01 3.40 3.05
C VAL A 29 4.63 3.82 4.46
N GLY A 30 3.93 2.95 5.20
CA GLY A 30 3.60 3.13 6.62
C GLY A 30 4.81 3.43 7.50
N PRO A 31 5.75 2.49 7.68
CA PRO A 31 6.92 2.71 8.54
C PRO A 31 7.84 3.83 8.03
N VAL A 32 7.98 4.03 6.71
CA VAL A 32 8.75 5.17 6.19
C VAL A 32 8.12 6.50 6.59
N THR A 33 6.79 6.61 6.47
CA THR A 33 6.04 7.80 6.88
C THR A 33 6.12 8.01 8.39
N GLY A 34 5.93 6.95 9.18
CA GLY A 34 6.00 7.01 10.63
C GLY A 34 7.39 7.43 11.13
N ALA A 35 8.46 6.87 10.56
CA ALA A 35 9.82 7.26 10.90
C ALA A 35 10.10 8.73 10.56
N ALA A 36 9.62 9.22 9.41
CA ALA A 36 9.79 10.61 9.01
C ALA A 36 9.00 11.60 9.88
N LEU A 37 7.87 11.18 10.45
CA LEU A 37 7.00 12.02 11.29
C LEU A 37 7.24 11.86 12.80
N GLY A 38 8.07 10.90 13.22
CA GLY A 38 8.31 10.61 14.64
C GLY A 38 7.20 9.81 15.32
N ALA A 39 6.52 8.91 14.59
CA ALA A 39 5.53 8.00 15.14
C ALA A 39 6.16 6.98 16.11
N THR A 40 5.37 6.49 17.06
CA THR A 40 5.82 5.43 17.97
C THR A 40 5.97 4.09 17.26
N SER A 41 6.83 3.22 17.78
CA SER A 41 7.08 1.89 17.22
C SER A 41 5.81 1.04 17.10
N ASP A 42 4.89 1.15 18.07
CA ASP A 42 3.62 0.41 18.05
C ASP A 42 2.72 0.83 16.89
N VAL A 43 2.65 2.15 16.61
CA VAL A 43 1.89 2.69 15.47
C VAL A 43 2.53 2.29 14.15
N MET A 44 3.86 2.30 14.06
CA MET A 44 4.58 1.80 12.89
C MET A 44 4.31 0.31 12.66
N ALA A 45 4.33 -0.50 13.71
CA ALA A 45 4.01 -1.93 13.65
C ALA A 45 2.58 -2.19 13.15
N LEU A 46 1.60 -1.45 13.67
CA LEU A 46 0.22 -1.50 13.19
C LEU A 46 0.09 -1.10 11.72
N SER A 47 0.87 -0.10 11.27
CA SER A 47 0.87 0.30 9.86
C SER A 47 1.39 -0.81 8.94
N ILE A 48 2.42 -1.55 9.37
CA ILE A 48 2.97 -2.69 8.64
C ILE A 48 1.91 -3.78 8.55
N ALA A 49 1.28 -4.14 9.67
CA ALA A 49 0.22 -5.14 9.71
C ALA A 49 -0.94 -4.78 8.76
N THR A 50 -1.36 -3.50 8.77
CA THR A 50 -2.41 -2.99 7.88
C THR A 50 -2.07 -3.20 6.40
N GLY A 51 -0.84 -2.85 5.99
CA GLY A 51 -0.39 -3.04 4.61
C GLY A 51 -0.19 -4.50 4.21
N LEU A 52 0.21 -5.35 5.15
CA LEU A 52 0.39 -6.79 4.92
C LEU A 52 -0.93 -7.48 4.63
N ILE A 53 -2.02 -7.09 5.30
CA ILE A 53 -3.36 -7.63 5.01
C ILE A 53 -3.69 -7.40 3.52
N LYS A 54 -3.50 -6.17 3.01
CA LYS A 54 -3.71 -5.88 1.59
C LYS A 54 -2.81 -6.73 0.69
N ALA A 55 -1.53 -6.87 1.01
CA ALA A 55 -0.59 -7.65 0.19
C ALA A 55 -1.01 -9.12 0.09
N ILE A 56 -1.47 -9.72 1.19
CA ILE A 56 -1.97 -11.11 1.22
C ILE A 56 -3.26 -11.24 0.41
N LEU A 57 -4.19 -10.29 0.55
CA LEU A 57 -5.43 -10.28 -0.24
C LEU A 57 -5.14 -10.20 -1.73
N VAL A 58 -4.21 -9.34 -2.14
CA VAL A 58 -3.77 -9.26 -3.54
C VAL A 58 -3.12 -10.58 -3.96
N MET A 59 -2.19 -11.12 -3.17
CA MET A 59 -1.49 -12.37 -3.48
C MET A 59 -2.46 -13.54 -3.74
N VAL A 60 -3.42 -13.73 -2.84
CA VAL A 60 -4.37 -14.86 -2.90
C VAL A 60 -5.48 -14.59 -3.92
N GLY A 61 -5.98 -13.36 -4.01
CA GLY A 61 -7.09 -13.00 -4.89
C GLY A 61 -6.71 -12.87 -6.37
N THR A 62 -5.47 -12.49 -6.68
CA THR A 62 -5.02 -12.29 -8.06
C THR A 62 -5.23 -13.51 -8.97
N PRO A 63 -4.76 -14.73 -8.63
CA PRO A 63 -4.97 -15.89 -9.51
C PRO A 63 -6.45 -16.22 -9.72
N MET A 64 -7.30 -15.96 -8.72
CA MET A 64 -8.75 -16.17 -8.83
C MET A 64 -9.42 -15.15 -9.75
N ALA A 65 -8.95 -13.89 -9.71
CA ALA A 65 -9.51 -12.78 -10.49
C ALA A 65 -8.81 -12.55 -11.84
N ALA A 66 -7.69 -13.22 -12.12
CA ALA A 66 -6.79 -12.92 -13.23
C ALA A 66 -7.48 -12.89 -14.60
N ARG A 67 -8.34 -13.87 -14.88
CA ARG A 67 -9.07 -13.94 -16.16
C ARG A 67 -10.05 -12.80 -16.33
N TRP A 68 -10.71 -12.38 -15.25
CA TRP A 68 -11.64 -11.25 -15.27
C TRP A 68 -10.92 -9.92 -15.43
N MET A 69 -9.72 -9.79 -14.85
CA MET A 69 -8.87 -8.60 -14.98
C MET A 69 -8.07 -8.54 -16.29
N GLY A 70 -8.12 -9.59 -17.13
CA GLY A 70 -7.36 -9.65 -18.38
C GLY A 70 -5.85 -9.65 -18.16
N LEU A 71 -5.36 -10.35 -17.13
CA LEU A 71 -3.91 -10.48 -16.84
C LEU A 71 -3.24 -11.48 -17.79
N ASP A 72 -3.23 -11.15 -19.08
CA ASP A 72 -2.65 -11.95 -20.16
C ASP A 72 -1.58 -11.18 -20.96
N ASN A 73 -1.31 -9.92 -20.63
CA ASN A 73 -0.37 -9.09 -21.37
C ASN A 73 0.38 -8.09 -20.46
N PRO A 74 1.55 -7.59 -20.91
CA PRO A 74 2.36 -6.65 -20.12
C PRO A 74 1.63 -5.37 -19.70
N ARG A 75 0.72 -4.84 -20.55
CA ARG A 75 0.02 -3.59 -20.27
C ARG A 75 -0.97 -3.75 -19.12
N SER A 76 -1.79 -4.79 -19.13
CA SER A 76 -2.70 -5.07 -18.02
C SER A 76 -1.95 -5.39 -16.74
N ALA A 77 -0.82 -6.12 -16.82
CA ALA A 77 0.05 -6.37 -15.67
C ALA A 77 0.63 -5.09 -15.06
N MET A 78 1.07 -4.12 -15.88
CA MET A 78 1.54 -2.81 -15.41
C MET A 78 0.44 -2.02 -14.71
N VAL A 79 -0.77 -1.98 -15.29
CA VAL A 79 -1.90 -1.28 -14.67
C VAL A 79 -2.27 -1.93 -13.34
N PHE A 80 -2.36 -3.27 -13.32
CA PHE A 80 -2.62 -4.03 -12.10
C PHE A 80 -1.57 -3.78 -11.02
N GLY A 81 -0.28 -3.82 -11.37
CA GLY A 81 0.80 -3.54 -10.43
C GLY A 81 0.70 -2.14 -9.82
N GLY A 82 0.46 -1.13 -10.66
CA GLY A 82 0.28 0.25 -10.22
C GLY A 82 -0.97 0.47 -9.35
N LEU A 83 -2.08 -0.21 -9.63
CA LEU A 83 -3.32 -0.08 -8.85
C LEU A 83 -3.29 -0.87 -7.55
N ALA A 84 -2.80 -2.11 -7.57
CA ALA A 84 -2.69 -2.94 -6.37
C ALA A 84 -1.64 -2.37 -5.39
N GLY A 85 -0.53 -1.84 -5.92
CA GLY A 85 0.45 -1.08 -5.15
C GLY A 85 1.18 -1.89 -4.08
N THR A 86 1.31 -3.21 -4.24
CA THR A 86 2.05 -4.09 -3.31
C THR A 86 3.03 -4.96 -4.08
N VAL A 87 4.33 -4.71 -3.97
CA VAL A 87 5.35 -5.43 -4.76
C VAL A 87 5.28 -6.94 -4.51
N SER A 88 5.28 -7.38 -3.26
CA SER A 88 5.22 -8.81 -2.91
C SER A 88 3.91 -9.46 -3.36
N GLY A 89 2.76 -8.84 -3.05
CA GLY A 89 1.44 -9.36 -3.44
C GLY A 89 1.25 -9.46 -4.95
N VAL A 90 1.66 -8.44 -5.70
CA VAL A 90 1.59 -8.42 -7.17
C VAL A 90 2.53 -9.46 -7.77
N THR A 91 3.77 -9.52 -7.29
CA THR A 91 4.78 -10.48 -7.78
C THR A 91 4.30 -11.91 -7.58
N ALA A 92 3.83 -12.24 -6.37
CA ALA A 92 3.36 -13.58 -6.05
C ALA A 92 2.06 -13.93 -6.79
N GLY A 93 1.10 -13.00 -6.86
CA GLY A 93 -0.16 -13.19 -7.58
C GLY A 93 0.04 -13.40 -9.08
N LEU A 94 0.92 -12.60 -9.70
CA LEU A 94 1.29 -12.78 -11.11
C LEU A 94 2.11 -14.06 -11.31
N ALA A 95 3.00 -14.42 -10.39
CA ALA A 95 3.77 -15.66 -10.50
C ALA A 95 2.87 -16.91 -10.47
N ALA A 96 1.74 -16.84 -9.76
CA ALA A 96 0.70 -17.87 -9.74
C ALA A 96 -0.23 -17.83 -10.97
N THR A 97 -0.22 -16.74 -11.74
CA THR A 97 -1.06 -16.53 -12.93
C THR A 97 -0.26 -16.78 -14.22
N ASP A 98 0.71 -15.90 -14.52
CA ASP A 98 1.70 -16.03 -15.58
C ASP A 98 3.00 -15.35 -15.13
N ARG A 99 4.05 -16.17 -14.95
CA ARG A 99 5.38 -15.72 -14.50
C ARG A 99 6.01 -14.68 -15.42
N ARG A 100 5.67 -14.65 -16.70
CA ARG A 100 6.21 -13.68 -17.68
C ARG A 100 5.73 -12.26 -17.39
N LEU A 101 4.58 -12.11 -16.72
CA LEU A 101 3.98 -10.83 -16.39
C LEU A 101 4.59 -10.18 -15.15
N VAL A 102 5.29 -10.97 -14.33
CA VAL A 102 5.82 -10.55 -13.02
C VAL A 102 6.67 -9.27 -13.09
N PRO A 103 7.67 -9.13 -13.98
CA PRO A 103 8.51 -7.93 -14.02
C PRO A 103 7.70 -6.65 -14.31
N TYR A 104 6.68 -6.75 -15.16
CA TYR A 104 5.85 -5.61 -15.57
C TYR A 104 4.99 -5.08 -14.42
N GLY A 105 4.35 -5.99 -13.68
CA GLY A 105 3.57 -5.62 -12.49
C GLY A 105 4.45 -5.21 -11.31
N ALA A 106 5.55 -5.91 -11.06
CA ALA A 106 6.43 -5.62 -9.94
C ALA A 106 7.06 -4.22 -10.03
N LEU A 107 7.49 -3.81 -11.23
CA LEU A 107 8.09 -2.49 -11.45
C LEU A 107 7.11 -1.34 -11.16
N THR A 108 5.89 -1.43 -11.67
CA THR A 108 4.86 -0.40 -11.42
C THR A 108 4.40 -0.37 -9.96
N ALA A 109 4.27 -1.53 -9.30
CA ALA A 109 4.00 -1.62 -7.87
C ALA A 109 5.13 -1.00 -7.01
N THR A 110 6.38 -1.10 -7.49
CA THR A 110 7.54 -0.51 -6.82
C THR A 110 7.51 1.01 -6.94
N PHE A 111 7.22 1.55 -8.13
CA PHE A 111 7.01 2.98 -8.31
C PHE A 111 5.83 3.52 -7.47
N HIS A 112 4.73 2.77 -7.37
CA HIS A 112 3.63 3.11 -6.47
C HIS A 112 4.11 3.26 -5.01
N THR A 113 4.93 2.30 -4.56
CA THR A 113 5.52 2.35 -3.20
C THR A 113 6.44 3.55 -3.04
N GLY A 114 7.33 3.81 -4.00
CA GLY A 114 8.24 4.96 -3.97
C GLY A 114 7.50 6.30 -3.93
N LEU A 115 6.47 6.46 -4.75
CA LEU A 115 5.58 7.63 -4.71
C LEU A 115 4.87 7.75 -3.37
N GLY A 116 4.36 6.64 -2.82
CA GLY A 116 3.76 6.62 -1.49
C GLY A 116 4.73 7.08 -0.41
N CYS A 117 6.00 6.65 -0.46
CA CYS A 117 7.03 7.07 0.50
C CYS A 117 7.35 8.57 0.40
N LEU A 118 7.21 9.19 -0.78
CA LEU A 118 7.35 10.64 -0.95
C LEU A 118 6.11 11.38 -0.44
N LEU A 119 4.92 10.92 -0.82
CA LEU A 119 3.65 11.62 -0.57
C LEU A 119 3.10 11.41 0.85
N GLY A 120 3.41 10.28 1.48
CA GLY A 120 2.97 9.92 2.84
C GLY A 120 3.37 10.95 3.90
N PRO A 121 4.67 11.21 4.11
CA PRO A 121 5.11 12.17 5.11
C PRO A 121 4.92 13.64 4.70
N SER A 122 4.61 13.89 3.42
CA SER A 122 4.41 15.24 2.89
C SER A 122 2.92 15.54 2.70
N VAL A 123 2.40 15.33 1.49
CA VAL A 123 1.05 15.70 1.07
C VAL A 123 -0.02 15.07 1.96
N LEU A 124 0.08 13.76 2.21
CA LEU A 124 -0.92 13.06 3.02
C LEU A 124 -0.92 13.58 4.46
N TYR A 125 0.26 13.77 5.08
CA TYR A 125 0.37 14.32 6.43
C TYR A 125 -0.28 15.71 6.54
N PHE A 126 0.04 16.62 5.62
CA PHE A 126 -0.53 17.97 5.66
C PHE A 126 -2.03 17.98 5.44
N ILE A 127 -2.56 17.11 4.57
CA ILE A 127 -4.01 16.93 4.39
C ILE A 127 -4.65 16.42 5.68
N VAL A 128 -4.11 15.36 6.28
CA VAL A 128 -4.66 14.78 7.52
C VAL A 128 -4.61 15.79 8.66
N ARG A 129 -3.49 16.50 8.81
CA ARG A 129 -3.34 17.57 9.80
C ARG A 129 -4.38 18.67 9.60
N ALA A 130 -4.59 19.14 8.37
CA ALA A 130 -5.60 20.15 8.08
C ALA A 130 -7.04 19.71 8.41
N ILE A 131 -7.34 18.41 8.29
CA ILE A 131 -8.66 17.85 8.61
C ILE A 131 -8.86 17.68 10.13
N VAL A 132 -7.81 17.31 10.86
CA VAL A 132 -7.93 16.86 12.26
C VAL A 132 -7.50 17.93 13.28
N GLY A 133 -6.74 18.94 12.87
CA GLY A 133 -6.23 20.03 13.71
C GLY A 133 -4.73 19.89 13.99
#